data_AF-A0A1B6JX60-F1
#
_entry.id   AF-A0A1B6JX60-F1
#
_cell.length_a   1.000
_cell.length_b   1.000
_cell.length_c   1.000
_cell.angle_alpha   90.00
_cell.angle_beta   90.00
_cell.angle_gamma   90.00
#
_symmetry.space_group_name_H-M   'P 1'
#
loop_
_entity.id
_entity.type
_entity.pdbx_description
1 polymer ?
#
loop_
_entity_poly.entity_id
_entity_poly.type
_entity_poly.pdbx_seq_one_letter_code
_entity_poly.pdbx_strand_id
1 'polypeptide(L)'
;WCGPAAVVLACVVFNRRGYETRAFCWMSVARGMLYSFMVPVAVLILLNTCLAVLGMRQLSLSPKTEDSDRKSMRVSATLLPVFAVVWFLGVVALENSASLVFPLLFVASSGFLNWFVLACWLPADMSLWRE
;
A
#
# COMPACT_ATOMS: atom_id res chain seq x y z
N TRP A 1 -8.26 -4.98 -10.55
CA TRP A 1 -9.12 -3.77 -10.58
C TRP A 1 -10.55 -4.00 -10.11
N CYS A 2 -11.15 -5.18 -10.34
CA CYS A 2 -12.51 -5.48 -9.87
C CYS A 2 -12.70 -5.37 -8.35
N GLY A 3 -11.71 -5.80 -7.54
CA GLY A 3 -11.77 -5.70 -6.08
C GLY A 3 -11.96 -4.25 -5.57
N PRO A 4 -11.04 -3.32 -5.90
CA PRO A 4 -11.20 -1.90 -5.55
C PRO A 4 -12.52 -1.31 -6.04
N ALA A 5 -12.95 -1.64 -7.27
CA ALA A 5 -14.21 -1.14 -7.82
C ALA A 5 -15.43 -1.63 -7.02
N ALA A 6 -15.46 -2.90 -6.62
CA ALA A 6 -16.54 -3.47 -5.82
C ALA A 6 -16.61 -2.84 -4.43
N VAL A 7 -15.45 -2.61 -3.79
CA VAL A 7 -15.38 -1.95 -2.47
C VAL A 7 -15.92 -0.53 -2.55
N VAL A 8 -15.48 0.26 -3.53
CA VAL A 8 -15.98 1.63 -3.76
C VAL A 8 -17.48 1.64 -4.01
N LEU A 9 -17.98 0.76 -4.88
CA LEU A 9 -19.41 0.68 -5.19
C LEU A 9 -20.24 0.32 -3.96
N ALA A 10 -19.79 -0.65 -3.16
CA ALA A 10 -20.44 -1.01 -1.90
C ALA A 10 -20.48 0.18 -0.94
N CYS A 11 -19.38 0.91 -0.76
CA CYS A 11 -19.34 2.08 0.12
C CYS A 11 -20.28 3.21 -0.35
N VAL A 12 -20.41 3.43 -1.66
CA VAL A 12 -21.36 4.41 -2.22
C VAL A 12 -22.82 3.98 -1.98
N VAL A 13 -23.11 2.68 -2.10
CA VAL A 13 -24.47 2.13 -1.88
C VAL A 13 -24.86 2.18 -0.40
N PHE A 14 -23.98 1.74 0.49
CA PHE A 14 -24.25 1.65 1.94
C PHE A 14 -24.11 2.99 2.68
N ASN A 15 -23.22 3.89 2.23
CA ASN A 15 -23.00 5.18 2.88
C ASN A 15 -22.93 6.33 1.87
N ARG A 16 -24.02 6.50 1.12
CA ARG A 16 -24.16 7.53 0.07
C ARG A 16 -23.94 8.97 0.58
N ARG A 17 -24.28 9.24 1.85
CA ARG A 17 -24.09 10.56 2.50
C ARG A 17 -22.65 10.80 2.98
N GLY A 18 -21.80 9.78 3.00
CA GLY A 18 -20.39 9.86 3.42
C GLY A 18 -19.41 10.14 2.27
N TYR A 19 -19.81 9.93 1.02
CA TYR A 19 -18.94 10.15 -0.16
C TYR A 19 -18.90 11.61 -0.60
N GLU A 20 -19.97 12.37 -0.44
CA GLU A 20 -19.98 13.79 -0.84
C GLU A 20 -21.09 14.56 -0.12
N THR A 21 -20.73 15.68 0.49
CA THR A 21 -21.70 16.71 0.93
C THR A 21 -21.16 18.07 0.52
N ARG A 22 -22.01 19.08 0.32
CA ARG A 22 -21.59 20.44 -0.11
C ARG A 22 -20.50 21.10 0.76
N ALA A 23 -20.22 20.55 1.95
CA ALA A 23 -19.22 21.04 2.90
C ALA A 23 -17.96 20.16 3.01
N PHE A 24 -17.95 18.92 2.50
CA PHE A 24 -16.84 17.98 2.69
C PHE A 24 -16.56 17.14 1.44
N CYS A 25 -15.28 17.00 1.10
CA CYS A 25 -14.79 16.10 0.05
C CYS A 25 -14.82 14.64 0.52
N TRP A 26 -14.91 13.68 -0.41
CA TRP A 26 -14.86 12.23 -0.15
C TRP A 26 -13.65 11.81 0.71
N MET A 27 -12.53 12.54 0.56
CA MET A 27 -11.30 12.37 1.33
C MET A 27 -11.33 13.15 2.66
N SER A 28 -12.49 13.27 3.32
CA SER A 28 -12.60 13.83 4.66
C SER A 28 -12.61 12.71 5.70
N VAL A 29 -11.71 12.80 6.69
CA VAL A 29 -11.61 11.81 7.78
C VAL A 29 -12.88 11.78 8.63
N ALA A 30 -13.61 12.90 8.68
CA ALA A 30 -14.75 13.10 9.55
C ALA A 30 -15.95 12.16 9.29
N ARG A 31 -16.16 11.62 8.06
CA ARG A 31 -17.39 10.85 7.75
C ARG A 31 -17.33 9.71 6.73
N GLY A 32 -16.32 9.62 5.85
CA GLY A 32 -16.34 8.64 4.73
C GLY A 32 -15.06 7.85 4.51
N MET A 33 -13.91 8.45 4.78
CA MET A 33 -12.60 7.91 4.41
C MET A 33 -12.19 6.70 5.27
N LEU A 34 -12.56 6.67 6.55
CA LEU A 34 -12.18 5.59 7.48
C LEU A 34 -12.67 4.23 7.00
N TYR A 35 -13.97 4.09 6.71
CA TYR A 35 -14.55 2.81 6.31
C TYR A 35 -14.33 2.47 4.84
N SER A 36 -14.34 3.46 3.94
CA SER A 36 -14.18 3.20 2.50
C SER A 36 -12.73 2.99 2.07
N PHE A 37 -11.76 3.49 2.83
CA PHE A 37 -10.36 3.49 2.43
C PHE A 37 -9.44 2.93 3.51
N MET A 38 -9.58 3.34 4.78
CA MET A 38 -8.66 2.86 5.81
C MET A 38 -8.84 1.40 6.18
N VAL A 39 -10.07 0.95 6.42
CA VAL A 39 -10.33 -0.45 6.78
C VAL A 39 -9.88 -1.42 5.67
N PRO A 40 -10.23 -1.23 4.38
CA PRO A 40 -9.76 -2.12 3.32
C PRO A 40 -8.24 -2.18 3.19
N VAL A 41 -7.55 -1.04 3.31
CA VAL A 41 -6.09 -1.01 3.17
C VAL A 41 -5.40 -1.61 4.41
N ALA A 42 -5.91 -1.36 5.62
CA ALA A 42 -5.40 -1.98 6.83
C ALA A 42 -5.53 -3.51 6.80
N VAL A 43 -6.69 -4.03 6.37
CA VAL A 43 -6.89 -5.48 6.18
C VAL A 43 -5.91 -6.05 5.16
N LEU A 44 -5.68 -5.34 4.05
CA LEU A 44 -4.72 -5.76 3.02
C LEU A 44 -3.29 -5.81 3.56
N ILE A 45 -2.85 -4.81 4.33
CA ILE A 45 -1.53 -4.79 4.96
C ILE A 45 -1.38 -5.97 5.94
N LEU A 46 -2.39 -6.23 6.77
CA LEU A 46 -2.38 -7.34 7.73
C LEU A 46 -2.31 -8.71 7.03
N LEU A 47 -3.12 -8.92 5.99
CA LEU A 47 -3.10 -10.16 5.22
C LEU A 47 -1.75 -10.38 4.55
N ASN A 48 -1.20 -9.37 3.89
CA ASN A 48 0.12 -9.46 3.28
C ASN A 48 1.23 -9.69 4.32
N THR A 49 1.09 -9.13 5.52
CA THR A 49 2.05 -9.37 6.62
C THR A 49 2.01 -10.81 7.06
N CYS A 50 0.81 -11.37 7.24
CA CYS A 50 0.63 -12.79 7.56
C CYS A 50 1.25 -13.69 6.49
N LEU A 51 0.95 -13.43 5.22
CA LEU A 51 1.51 -14.18 4.09
C LEU A 51 3.04 -14.07 4.02
N ALA A 52 3.61 -12.88 4.23
CA ALA A 52 5.06 -12.69 4.25
C ALA A 52 5.72 -13.48 5.40
N VAL A 53 5.15 -13.44 6.61
CA VAL A 53 5.65 -14.19 7.76
C VAL A 53 5.56 -15.70 7.52
N LEU A 54 4.44 -16.19 6.99
CA LEU A 54 4.28 -17.60 6.64
C LEU A 54 5.26 -18.02 5.54
N GLY A 55 5.39 -17.23 4.47
CA GLY A 55 6.34 -17.48 3.38
C GLY A 55 7.80 -17.52 3.86
N MET A 56 8.20 -16.59 4.73
CA MET A 56 9.53 -16.60 5.34
C MET A 56 9.76 -17.85 6.20
N ARG A 57 8.77 -18.26 7.01
CA ARG A 57 8.87 -19.48 7.82
C ARG A 57 9.03 -20.73 6.95
N GLN A 58 8.26 -20.82 5.86
CA GLN A 58 8.35 -21.94 4.92
C GLN A 58 9.72 -21.99 4.21
N LEU A 59 10.28 -20.84 3.83
CA LEU A 59 11.62 -20.74 3.26
C LEU A 59 12.74 -21.15 4.22
N SER A 60 12.57 -20.90 5.52
CA SER A 60 13.51 -21.33 6.55
C SER A 60 13.48 -22.84 6.77
N LEU A 61 12.32 -23.48 6.56
CA LEU A 61 12.13 -24.92 6.73
C LEU A 61 12.47 -25.72 5.46
N SER A 62 12.34 -25.13 4.27
CA SER A 62 12.66 -25.78 2.99
C SER A 62 13.99 -25.25 2.42
N PRO A 63 15.11 -25.99 2.56
CA PRO A 63 16.39 -25.60 1.97
C PRO A 63 16.43 -25.71 0.43
N LYS A 64 15.43 -26.34 -0.20
CA LYS A 64 15.40 -26.64 -1.65
C LYS A 64 14.91 -25.50 -2.56
N THR A 65 14.49 -24.36 -2.01
CA THR A 65 13.98 -23.23 -2.82
C THR A 65 15.12 -22.51 -3.56
N GLU A 66 14.90 -22.19 -4.84
CA GLU A 66 15.84 -21.42 -5.68
C GLU A 66 16.24 -20.09 -5.03
N ASP A 67 17.50 -19.69 -5.24
CA ASP A 67 18.03 -18.43 -4.70
C ASP A 67 17.31 -17.19 -5.25
N SER A 68 16.73 -17.28 -6.45
CA SER A 68 15.89 -16.24 -7.04
C SER A 68 14.62 -16.00 -6.22
N ASP A 69 13.90 -17.07 -5.87
CA ASP A 69 12.67 -17.01 -5.07
C ASP A 69 12.94 -16.51 -3.65
N ARG A 70 14.08 -16.90 -3.06
CA ARG A 70 14.53 -16.41 -1.76
C ARG A 70 14.78 -14.91 -1.77
N LYS A 71 15.43 -14.38 -2.81
CA LYS A 71 15.68 -12.94 -2.98
C LYS A 71 14.38 -12.18 -3.16
N SER A 72 13.53 -12.64 -4.07
CA SER A 72 12.22 -12.03 -4.34
C SER A 72 11.36 -11.93 -3.07
N MET A 73 11.24 -13.03 -2.32
CA MET A 73 10.45 -13.03 -1.08
C MET A 73 11.05 -12.12 0.01
N ARG A 74 12.39 -12.04 0.13
CA ARG A 74 13.04 -11.10 1.06
C ARG A 74 12.78 -9.64 0.69
N VAL A 75 12.85 -9.32 -0.61
CA VAL A 75 12.55 -7.97 -1.12
C VAL A 75 11.08 -7.64 -0.83
N SER A 76 10.14 -8.52 -1.14
CA SER A 76 8.71 -8.33 -0.82
C SER A 76 8.46 -8.18 0.69
N ALA A 77 9.11 -8.99 1.53
CA ALA A 77 9.00 -8.90 2.98
C ALA A 77 9.56 -7.58 3.54
N THR A 78 10.57 -7.01 2.88
CA THR A 78 11.18 -5.71 3.26
C THR A 78 10.36 -4.53 2.75
N LEU A 79 9.73 -4.66 1.58
CA LEU A 79 8.86 -3.64 0.97
C LEU A 79 7.59 -3.39 1.78
N LEU A 80 7.03 -4.45 2.36
CA LEU A 80 5.76 -4.40 3.06
C LEU A 80 5.72 -3.41 4.25
N PRO A 81 6.70 -3.40 5.19
CA PRO A 81 6.71 -2.42 6.27
C PRO A 81 6.89 -0.99 5.77
N VAL A 82 7.67 -0.77 4.69
CA VAL A 82 7.83 0.57 4.10
C VAL A 82 6.51 1.06 3.52
N PHE A 83 5.78 0.20 2.81
CA PHE A 83 4.44 0.50 2.30
C PHE A 83 3.47 0.85 3.45
N ALA A 84 3.49 0.07 4.54
CA ALA A 84 2.66 0.35 5.70
C ALA A 84 2.97 1.73 6.30
N VAL A 85 4.25 2.06 6.53
CA VAL A 85 4.68 3.37 7.06
C VAL A 85 4.24 4.51 6.15
N VAL A 86 4.46 4.40 4.83
CA VAL A 86 4.01 5.41 3.85
C VAL A 86 2.50 5.62 3.94
N TRP A 87 1.74 4.53 4.00
CA TRP A 87 0.29 4.61 4.10
C TRP A 87 -0.16 5.31 5.41
N PHE A 88 0.43 4.94 6.56
CA PHE A 88 0.13 5.59 7.84
C PHE A 88 0.52 7.08 7.85
N LEU A 89 1.66 7.44 7.26
CA LEU A 89 2.06 8.84 7.10
C LEU A 89 1.06 9.62 6.25
N GLY A 90 0.51 9.00 5.20
CA GLY A 90 -0.55 9.59 4.38
C GLY A 90 -1.83 9.85 5.19
N VAL A 91 -2.22 8.92 6.05
CA VAL A 91 -3.36 9.10 6.97
C VAL A 91 -3.12 10.27 7.93
N VAL A 92 -1.97 10.33 8.58
CA VAL A 92 -1.63 11.39 9.54
C VAL A 92 -1.53 12.76 8.85
N ALA A 93 -1.01 12.79 7.62
CA ALA A 93 -0.95 14.00 6.81
C ALA A 93 -2.35 14.57 6.49
N LEU A 94 -3.37 13.72 6.37
CA LEU A 94 -4.76 14.13 6.12
C LEU A 94 -5.46 14.61 7.39
N GLU A 95 -5.16 14.01 8.54
CA GLU A 95 -5.68 14.45 9.86
C GLU A 95 -5.10 15.82 10.26
N ASN A 96 -3.81 16.04 10.03
CA ASN A 96 -3.10 17.22 10.52
C ASN A 96 -2.86 18.28 9.44
N SER A 97 -3.93 18.99 9.05
CA SER A 97 -3.88 20.05 8.03
C SER A 97 -3.12 21.32 8.45
N ALA A 98 -2.86 21.51 9.74
CA ALA A 98 -2.17 22.70 10.27
C ALA A 98 -0.64 22.63 10.14
N SER A 99 -0.07 21.46 9.89
CA SER A 99 1.38 21.25 9.82
C SER A 99 1.81 20.64 8.50
N LEU A 100 2.82 21.25 7.86
CA LEU A 100 3.40 20.76 6.60
C LEU A 100 4.37 19.59 6.79
N VAL A 101 4.73 19.25 8.04
CA VAL A 101 5.73 18.21 8.33
C VAL A 101 5.28 16.84 7.85
N PHE A 102 4.05 16.43 8.18
CA PHE A 102 3.53 15.11 7.83
C PHE A 102 3.29 14.93 6.33
N PRO A 103 2.70 15.90 5.60
CA PRO A 103 2.65 15.86 4.14
C PRO A 103 4.03 15.75 3.47
N LEU A 104 5.04 16.49 3.94
CA LEU A 104 6.39 16.41 3.38
C LEU A 104 7.04 15.05 3.61
N LEU A 105 6.92 14.49 4.82
CA LEU A 105 7.39 13.14 5.12
C LEU A 105 6.69 12.10 4.24
N PHE A 106 5.37 12.22 4.07
CA PHE A 106 4.61 11.34 3.19
C PHE A 106 5.11 11.38 1.74
N VAL A 107 5.32 12.58 1.18
CA VAL A 107 5.83 12.74 -0.20
C VAL A 107 7.23 12.16 -0.33
N ALA A 108 8.13 12.44 0.62
CA ALA A 108 9.50 11.92 0.60
C ALA A 108 9.53 10.38 0.69
N SER A 109 8.80 9.79 1.65
CA SER A 109 8.74 8.34 1.82
C SER A 109 8.04 7.63 0.65
N SER A 110 6.98 8.22 0.10
CA SER A 110 6.30 7.70 -1.10
C SER A 110 7.22 7.74 -2.33
N GLY A 111 7.93 8.86 -2.52
CA GLY A 111 8.91 9.01 -3.60
C GLY A 111 10.02 7.96 -3.51
N PHE A 112 10.56 7.74 -2.31
CA PHE A 112 11.56 6.71 -2.07
C PHE A 112 11.03 5.30 -2.34
N LEU A 113 9.83 4.97 -1.86
CA LEU A 113 9.19 3.67 -2.11
C LEU A 113 9.00 3.42 -3.61
N ASN A 114 8.47 4.40 -4.34
CA ASN A 114 8.23 4.29 -5.78
C ASN A 114 9.54 4.14 -6.56
N TRP A 115 10.56 4.92 -6.20
CA TRP A 115 11.90 4.78 -6.78
C TRP A 115 12.47 3.38 -6.55
N PHE A 116 12.38 2.86 -5.32
CA PHE A 116 12.89 1.54 -4.98
C PHE A 116 12.13 0.43 -5.73
N VAL A 117 10.80 0.52 -5.83
CA VAL A 117 10.00 -0.40 -6.64
C VAL A 117 10.45 -0.35 -8.09
N LEU A 118 10.58 0.83 -8.68
CA LEU A 118 11.05 0.99 -10.07
C LEU A 118 12.45 0.40 -10.24
N ALA A 119 13.40 0.69 -9.36
CA ALA A 119 14.76 0.16 -9.45
C ALA A 119 14.80 -1.37 -9.32
N CYS A 120 13.94 -1.98 -8.50
CA CYS A 120 13.87 -3.43 -8.34
C CYS A 120 13.08 -4.14 -9.46
N TRP A 121 12.12 -3.46 -10.09
CA TRP A 121 11.28 -4.03 -11.15
C TRP A 121 11.80 -3.76 -12.56
N LEU A 122 12.57 -2.69 -12.77
CA LEU A 122 13.10 -2.37 -14.07
C LEU A 122 14.25 -3.35 -14.38
N PRO A 123 14.12 -4.20 -15.42
CA PRO A 123 15.21 -5.07 -15.82
C PRO A 123 16.40 -4.23 -16.28
N ALA A 124 17.60 -4.53 -15.79
CA ALA A 124 18.83 -3.86 -16.19
C ALA A 124 19.14 -4.09 -17.68
N ASP A 125 18.67 -5.19 -18.25
CA ASP A 125 18.82 -5.51 -19.67
C ASP A 125 17.71 -4.87 -20.52
N MET A 126 18.04 -3.72 -21.07
CA MET A 126 17.22 -2.98 -22.04
C MET A 126 17.12 -3.68 -23.41
N SER A 127 17.89 -4.75 -23.62
CA SER A 127 17.90 -5.60 -24.82
C SER A 127 16.65 -6.49 -24.95
N LEU A 128 15.98 -6.82 -23.83
CA LEU A 128 14.80 -7.68 -23.79
C LEU A 128 13.51 -7.03 -24.31
N TRP A 129 13.51 -5.71 -24.52
CA TRP A 129 12.37 -4.94 -25.03
C TRP A 129 12.46 -4.67 -26.55
N ARG A 130 13.51 -5.16 -27.21
CA ARG A 130 13.78 -4.90 -28.64
C ARG A 130 13.21 -5.98 -29.57
N GLU A 131 12.59 -7.04 -29.04
CA GLU A 131 11.93 -8.09 -29.82
C GLU A 131 10.40 -7.91 -29.89
#